data_AF-H9G9D3-F1
#
_entry.id   AF-H9G9D3-F1
#
_cell.length_a   1.000
_cell.length_b   1.000
_cell.length_c   1.000
_cell.angle_alpha   90.00
_cell.angle_beta   90.00
_cell.angle_gamma   90.00
#
_symmetry.space_group_name_H-M   'P 1'
#
loop_
_entity.id
_entity.type
_entity.pdbx_description
1 polymer ?
#
loop_
_entity_poly.entity_id
_entity_poly.type
_entity_poly.pdbx_seq_one_letter_code
_entity_poly.pdbx_strand_id
1 'polypeptide(L)'
;MTTERCAGRLLGNGGGAHASGSSLQAALALLWEILEKLNTIPSMASAWEERIRAAFQDKLQLMDIPPREDAFLPSACVLLEKQRELAQVEQALAAKKEEFQIKMEDIQERRRELEGKERQLKQAILKFDKFLKENDAKRSRALRKAGQEQRQATQRGAETERLRGEIAQLLTAREKLQKRLAAHKIFPDYLQKVLEKTDQFQDIPELLARFQALLSTQAALAQRELVAREAVEEARARLEQYREESGNQILQQNNRVAELQAQMDHVQTKVLELESNWFRIQNTAAHKTLELGQIKLAALNLFQMVAKYKKVPTGVPLDDTDAQLDAVQLCIVDLIDILANFRKSEPTRVSQPDPRTASQSEASIQHPG
;
A
#
# COMPACT_ATOMS: atom_id res chain seq x y z
N MET A 1 23.34 5.33 60.35
CA MET A 1 22.82 5.97 59.13
C MET A 1 21.30 5.83 59.18
N THR A 2 20.62 6.83 59.75
CA THR A 2 19.96 7.91 58.98
C THR A 2 18.94 7.30 58.01
N THR A 3 17.69 7.10 58.44
CA THR A 3 16.59 8.09 58.52
C THR A 3 15.87 8.28 57.19
N GLU A 4 14.54 8.24 57.30
CA GLU A 4 13.60 9.07 56.53
C GLU A 4 13.35 8.61 55.07
N ARG A 5 12.13 8.62 54.53
CA ARG A 5 10.95 9.47 54.74
C ARG A 5 9.77 8.74 54.06
N CYS A 6 8.62 8.61 54.72
CA CYS A 6 7.45 9.49 54.60
C CYS A 6 6.65 9.32 53.29
N ALA A 7 5.34 9.52 53.22
CA ALA A 7 4.27 9.72 54.20
C ALA A 7 2.97 9.89 53.38
N GLY A 8 1.84 9.66 54.05
CA GLY A 8 0.48 10.02 53.63
C GLY A 8 -0.47 8.89 54.02
N ARG A 9 -1.09 8.82 55.20
CA ARG A 9 -1.75 9.83 56.06
C ARG A 9 -2.80 10.63 55.28
N LEU A 10 -4.09 10.31 55.48
CA LEU A 10 -5.04 11.00 56.38
C LEU A 10 -6.43 10.30 56.25
N LEU A 11 -6.99 9.82 57.38
CA LEU A 11 -8.26 10.28 58.03
C LEU A 11 -9.54 10.01 57.21
N GLY A 12 -10.65 9.48 57.74
CA GLY A 12 -11.14 9.03 59.04
C GLY A 12 -12.33 8.09 58.74
N ASN A 13 -13.05 7.43 59.62
CA ASN A 13 -13.52 7.68 60.98
C ASN A 13 -14.02 6.28 61.42
N GLY A 14 -13.58 5.68 62.52
CA GLY A 14 -14.08 6.01 63.85
C GLY A 14 -14.80 4.77 64.42
N GLY A 15 -14.30 4.26 65.55
CA GLY A 15 -15.03 3.34 66.43
C GLY A 15 -14.49 1.91 66.49
N GLY A 16 -13.94 1.54 67.65
CA GLY A 16 -13.92 0.13 68.07
C GLY A 16 -12.60 -0.47 68.53
N ALA A 17 -11.60 0.31 68.95
CA ALA A 17 -10.34 -0.23 69.49
C ALA A 17 -10.14 0.05 71.00
N HIS A 18 -11.24 0.17 71.75
CA HIS A 18 -11.21 0.17 73.24
C HIS A 18 -11.66 -1.17 73.85
N ALA A 19 -11.89 -2.21 73.04
CA ALA A 19 -12.51 -3.46 73.51
C ALA A 19 -11.51 -4.58 73.90
N SER A 20 -10.20 -4.42 73.66
CA SER A 20 -9.21 -5.46 73.97
C SER A 20 -8.58 -5.32 75.36
N GLY A 21 -8.48 -4.09 75.89
CA GLY A 21 -8.10 -3.84 77.28
C GLY A 21 -9.20 -4.23 78.27
N SER A 22 -10.46 -4.00 77.89
CA SER A 22 -11.64 -4.41 78.67
C SER A 22 -11.89 -5.91 78.62
N SER A 23 -11.49 -6.62 77.57
CA SER A 23 -11.59 -8.09 77.50
C SER A 23 -10.60 -8.78 78.45
N LEU A 24 -9.36 -8.31 78.55
CA LEU A 24 -8.38 -8.84 79.50
C LEU A 24 -8.66 -8.38 80.93
N GLN A 25 -9.13 -7.14 81.15
CA GLN A 25 -9.64 -6.71 82.46
C GLN A 25 -10.92 -7.47 82.85
N ALA A 26 -11.82 -7.78 81.93
CA ALA A 26 -13.01 -8.60 82.21
C ALA A 26 -12.64 -10.07 82.44
N ALA A 27 -11.64 -10.61 81.74
CA ALA A 27 -11.13 -11.95 81.98
C ALA A 27 -10.39 -12.05 83.32
N LEU A 28 -9.61 -11.04 83.70
CA LEU A 28 -8.96 -10.94 85.01
C LEU A 28 -9.97 -10.65 86.12
N ALA A 29 -11.01 -9.86 85.87
CA ALA A 29 -12.12 -9.65 86.79
C ALA A 29 -12.90 -10.94 87.01
N LEU A 30 -13.25 -11.68 85.94
CA LEU A 30 -13.88 -12.99 86.03
C LEU A 30 -12.98 -14.00 86.73
N LEU A 31 -11.67 -14.00 86.47
CA LEU A 31 -10.71 -14.85 87.18
C LEU A 31 -10.59 -14.47 88.66
N TRP A 32 -10.63 -13.18 89.01
CA TRP A 32 -10.60 -12.70 90.39
C TRP A 32 -11.93 -13.00 91.12
N GLU A 33 -13.07 -12.88 90.44
CA GLU A 33 -14.40 -13.23 90.93
C GLU A 33 -14.54 -14.75 91.12
N ILE A 34 -13.93 -15.54 90.23
CA ILE A 34 -13.83 -17.00 90.38
C ILE A 34 -12.88 -17.36 91.52
N LEU A 35 -11.74 -16.65 91.69
CA LEU A 35 -10.82 -16.82 92.83
C LEU A 35 -11.47 -16.43 94.17
N GLU A 36 -12.27 -15.37 94.21
CA GLU A 36 -13.03 -14.93 95.39
C GLU A 36 -14.17 -15.89 95.72
N LYS A 37 -14.83 -16.46 94.69
CA LYS A 37 -15.80 -17.56 94.84
C LYS A 37 -15.17 -18.90 95.21
N LEU A 38 -13.89 -19.13 94.89
CA LEU A 38 -13.11 -20.27 95.38
C LEU A 38 -12.61 -20.02 96.83
N ASN A 39 -12.30 -18.78 97.20
CA ASN A 39 -11.86 -18.39 98.55
C ASN A 39 -13.02 -18.30 99.57
N THR A 40 -14.27 -18.36 99.11
CA THR A 40 -15.48 -18.51 99.93
C THR A 40 -15.84 -19.98 100.20
N ILE A 41 -15.18 -20.94 99.53
CA ILE A 41 -15.31 -22.38 99.83
C ILE A 41 -14.74 -22.73 101.21
N PRO A 42 -13.57 -22.21 101.66
CA PRO A 42 -13.14 -22.40 103.05
C PRO A 42 -14.07 -21.71 104.06
N SER A 43 -14.79 -20.64 103.67
CA SER A 43 -15.84 -20.02 104.51
C SER A 43 -17.07 -20.92 104.65
N MET A 44 -17.45 -21.68 103.62
CA MET A 44 -18.48 -22.72 103.75
C MET A 44 -18.02 -23.88 104.62
N ALA A 45 -16.75 -24.29 104.53
CA ALA A 45 -16.19 -25.31 105.41
C ALA A 45 -16.19 -24.84 106.88
N SER A 46 -15.77 -23.61 107.17
CA SER A 46 -15.79 -23.03 108.53
C SER A 46 -17.22 -22.80 109.03
N ALA A 47 -18.14 -22.35 108.18
CA ALA A 47 -19.55 -22.17 108.53
C ALA A 47 -20.24 -23.51 108.83
N TRP A 48 -19.90 -24.58 108.09
CA TRP A 48 -20.36 -25.93 108.41
C TRP A 48 -19.72 -26.47 109.68
N GLU A 49 -18.43 -26.21 109.93
CA GLU A 49 -17.75 -26.56 111.19
C GLU A 49 -18.38 -25.85 112.39
N GLU A 50 -18.73 -24.57 112.28
CA GLU A 50 -19.45 -23.82 113.31
C GLU A 50 -20.87 -24.37 113.52
N ARG A 51 -21.59 -24.73 112.44
CA ARG A 51 -22.93 -25.35 112.53
C ARG A 51 -22.89 -26.74 113.14
N ILE A 52 -21.86 -27.53 112.83
CA ILE A 52 -21.62 -28.84 113.44
C ILE A 52 -21.24 -28.67 114.91
N ARG A 53 -20.39 -27.69 115.24
CA ARG A 53 -20.00 -27.35 116.61
C ARG A 53 -21.20 -26.91 117.45
N ALA A 54 -22.05 -26.03 116.91
CA ALA A 54 -23.30 -25.60 117.55
C ALA A 54 -24.28 -26.77 117.72
N ALA A 55 -24.46 -27.61 116.69
CA ALA A 55 -25.34 -28.78 116.77
C ALA A 55 -24.83 -29.85 117.75
N PHE A 56 -23.51 -29.98 117.94
CA PHE A 56 -22.93 -30.84 118.98
C PHE A 56 -23.08 -30.22 120.37
N GLN A 57 -22.91 -28.90 120.52
CA GLN A 57 -23.12 -28.19 121.79
C GLN A 57 -24.57 -28.26 122.26
N ASP A 58 -25.55 -28.05 121.39
CA ASP A 58 -26.98 -28.21 121.70
C ASP A 58 -27.32 -29.66 122.10
N LYS A 59 -26.71 -30.66 121.44
CA LYS A 59 -26.93 -32.07 121.77
C LYS A 59 -26.26 -32.51 123.07
N LEU A 60 -25.17 -31.87 123.50
CA LEU A 60 -24.56 -32.11 124.81
C LEU A 60 -25.37 -31.47 125.95
N GLN A 61 -26.02 -30.33 125.72
CA GLN A 61 -26.87 -29.67 126.72
C GLN A 61 -28.20 -30.40 126.98
N LEU A 62 -28.72 -31.14 125.99
CA LEU A 62 -29.92 -31.98 126.13
C LEU A 62 -29.71 -33.26 126.97
N MET A 63 -28.48 -33.56 127.38
CA MET A 63 -28.19 -34.64 128.30
C MET A 63 -28.21 -34.10 129.74
N ASP A 64 -29.41 -33.74 130.22
CA ASP A 64 -29.63 -33.44 131.63
C ASP A 64 -29.29 -34.68 132.46
N ILE A 65 -28.15 -34.64 133.15
CA ILE A 65 -27.81 -35.61 134.20
C ILE A 65 -28.64 -35.20 135.42
N PRO A 66 -29.63 -36.00 135.85
CA PRO A 66 -30.47 -35.61 136.98
C PRO A 66 -29.60 -35.35 138.23
N PRO A 67 -29.94 -34.33 139.06
CA PRO A 67 -29.22 -34.08 140.30
C PRO A 67 -29.33 -35.31 141.21
N ARG A 68 -28.20 -35.72 141.81
CA ARG A 68 -28.12 -36.87 142.71
C ARG A 68 -28.99 -36.65 143.95
N GLU A 69 -30.09 -37.37 144.06
CA GLU A 69 -30.76 -37.60 145.35
C GLU A 69 -30.35 -38.97 145.91
N ASP A 70 -29.05 -39.14 146.18
CA ASP A 70 -28.51 -40.32 146.86
C ASP A 70 -28.45 -40.06 148.38
N ALA A 71 -29.61 -39.95 149.04
CA ALA A 71 -29.71 -40.01 150.50
C ALA A 71 -30.96 -40.80 150.89
N PHE A 72 -30.76 -41.99 151.46
CA PHE A 72 -31.77 -42.92 152.01
C PHE A 72 -32.37 -44.01 151.10
N LEU A 73 -31.61 -44.58 150.17
CA LEU A 73 -31.93 -45.87 149.52
C LEU A 73 -30.75 -46.88 149.66
N PRO A 74 -30.99 -48.19 149.90
CA PRO A 74 -29.93 -49.21 149.92
C PRO A 74 -29.16 -49.27 148.60
N SER A 75 -27.85 -49.61 148.64
CA SER A 75 -26.95 -49.66 147.47
C SER A 75 -27.50 -50.47 146.27
N ALA A 76 -28.41 -51.42 146.50
CA ALA A 76 -29.10 -52.18 145.46
C ALA A 76 -30.16 -51.36 144.67
N CYS A 77 -30.85 -50.39 145.29
CA CYS A 77 -31.84 -49.53 144.61
C CYS A 77 -31.18 -48.46 143.73
N VAL A 78 -30.09 -47.84 144.21
CA VAL A 78 -29.31 -46.86 143.44
C VAL A 78 -28.71 -47.51 142.18
N LEU A 79 -28.27 -48.77 142.27
CA LEU A 79 -27.81 -49.53 141.10
C LEU A 79 -28.92 -49.75 140.07
N LEU A 80 -30.15 -50.02 140.50
CA LEU A 80 -31.29 -50.20 139.60
C LEU A 80 -31.68 -48.88 138.90
N GLU A 81 -31.62 -47.75 139.60
CA GLU A 81 -31.87 -46.43 139.02
C GLU A 81 -30.78 -46.04 138.03
N LYS A 82 -29.50 -46.30 138.34
CA LYS A 82 -28.40 -46.09 137.40
C LYS A 82 -28.45 -47.05 136.20
N GLN A 83 -28.91 -48.29 136.38
CA GLN A 83 -29.19 -49.20 135.26
C GLN A 83 -30.34 -48.69 134.38
N ARG A 84 -31.37 -48.07 134.98
CA ARG A 84 -32.49 -47.47 134.25
C ARG A 84 -32.07 -46.21 133.48
N GLU A 85 -31.28 -45.33 134.09
CA GLU A 85 -30.69 -44.15 133.43
C GLU A 85 -29.77 -44.57 132.28
N LEU A 86 -28.91 -45.57 132.49
CA LEU A 86 -28.06 -46.14 131.44
C LEU A 86 -28.90 -46.71 130.31
N ALA A 87 -29.96 -47.47 130.61
CA ALA A 87 -30.87 -48.00 129.59
C ALA A 87 -31.58 -46.88 128.80
N GLN A 88 -31.95 -45.78 129.46
CA GLN A 88 -32.56 -44.61 128.80
C GLN A 88 -31.56 -43.87 127.89
N VAL A 89 -30.32 -43.68 128.35
CA VAL A 89 -29.25 -43.06 127.55
C VAL A 89 -28.84 -43.97 126.39
N GLU A 90 -28.76 -45.28 126.61
CA GLU A 90 -28.51 -46.28 125.56
C GLU A 90 -29.63 -46.29 124.52
N GLN A 91 -30.89 -46.19 124.94
CA GLN A 91 -32.04 -46.08 124.05
C GLN A 91 -32.04 -44.76 123.26
N ALA A 92 -31.71 -43.63 123.88
CA ALA A 92 -31.59 -42.33 123.21
C ALA A 92 -30.41 -42.30 122.23
N LEU A 93 -29.29 -42.93 122.59
CA LEU A 93 -28.11 -43.07 121.74
C LEU A 93 -28.38 -44.02 120.56
N ALA A 94 -29.13 -45.11 120.77
CA ALA A 94 -29.62 -45.98 119.70
C ALA A 94 -30.52 -45.20 118.74
N ALA A 95 -31.50 -44.44 119.24
CA ALA A 95 -32.37 -43.60 118.41
C ALA A 95 -31.58 -42.54 117.61
N LYS A 96 -30.55 -41.91 118.21
CA LYS A 96 -29.69 -40.96 117.49
C LYS A 96 -28.77 -41.61 116.46
N LYS A 97 -28.30 -42.83 116.71
CA LYS A 97 -27.57 -43.63 115.72
C LYS A 97 -28.46 -43.99 114.53
N GLU A 98 -29.70 -44.40 114.80
CA GLU A 98 -30.69 -44.66 113.76
C GLU A 98 -31.02 -43.40 112.95
N GLU A 99 -31.27 -42.25 113.60
CA GLU A 99 -31.48 -40.97 112.90
C GLU A 99 -30.29 -40.56 112.02
N PHE A 100 -29.06 -40.77 112.51
CA PHE A 100 -27.86 -40.47 111.73
C PHE A 100 -27.70 -41.44 110.56
N GLN A 101 -27.99 -42.72 110.77
CA GLN A 101 -27.94 -43.75 109.74
C GLN A 101 -28.94 -43.43 108.61
N ILE A 102 -30.19 -43.10 108.95
CA ILE A 102 -31.21 -42.68 107.98
C ILE A 102 -30.76 -41.46 107.17
N LYS A 103 -30.20 -40.43 107.84
CA LYS A 103 -29.69 -39.23 107.15
C LYS A 103 -28.48 -39.52 106.26
N MET A 104 -27.62 -40.45 106.68
CA MET A 104 -26.45 -40.84 105.88
C MET A 104 -26.87 -41.62 104.64
N GLU A 105 -27.89 -42.47 104.77
CA GLU A 105 -28.50 -43.19 103.65
C GLU A 105 -29.15 -42.22 102.66
N ASP A 106 -29.91 -41.21 103.12
CA ASP A 106 -30.50 -40.15 102.26
C ASP A 106 -29.44 -39.33 101.53
N ILE A 107 -28.35 -38.92 102.21
CA ILE A 107 -27.24 -38.20 101.56
C ILE A 107 -26.55 -39.08 100.52
N GLN A 108 -26.34 -40.37 100.82
CA GLN A 108 -25.77 -41.30 99.87
C GLN A 108 -26.67 -41.51 98.65
N GLU A 109 -27.98 -41.61 98.85
CA GLU A 109 -28.97 -41.68 97.77
C GLU A 109 -28.93 -40.41 96.90
N ARG A 110 -28.94 -39.22 97.52
CA ARG A 110 -28.83 -37.93 96.83
C ARG A 110 -27.54 -37.81 96.02
N ARG A 111 -26.42 -38.28 96.55
CA ARG A 111 -25.13 -38.32 95.83
C ARG A 111 -25.20 -39.25 94.63
N ARG A 112 -25.75 -40.46 94.79
CA ARG A 112 -25.94 -41.40 93.68
C ARG A 112 -26.84 -40.83 92.59
N GLU A 113 -27.90 -40.12 92.95
CA GLU A 113 -28.76 -39.42 91.99
C GLU A 113 -28.02 -38.30 91.24
N LEU A 114 -27.24 -37.47 91.94
CA LEU A 114 -26.47 -36.38 91.34
C LEU A 114 -25.43 -36.92 90.36
N GLU A 115 -24.70 -37.98 90.72
CA GLU A 115 -23.78 -38.66 89.81
C GLU A 115 -24.51 -39.26 88.61
N GLY A 116 -25.72 -39.79 88.82
CA GLY A 116 -26.59 -40.25 87.75
C GLY A 116 -26.93 -39.14 86.75
N LYS A 117 -27.38 -37.98 87.26
CA LYS A 117 -27.71 -36.80 86.47
C LYS A 117 -26.49 -36.23 85.76
N GLU A 118 -25.33 -36.18 86.41
CA GLU A 118 -24.08 -35.74 85.80
C GLU A 118 -23.65 -36.66 84.65
N ARG A 119 -23.72 -37.99 84.83
CA ARG A 119 -23.45 -38.96 83.77
C ARG A 119 -24.40 -38.79 82.59
N GLN A 120 -25.69 -38.58 82.84
CA GLN A 120 -26.68 -38.30 81.80
C GLN A 120 -26.35 -37.00 81.05
N LEU A 121 -25.97 -35.94 81.75
CA LEU A 121 -25.60 -34.66 81.15
C LEU A 121 -24.36 -34.80 80.27
N LYS A 122 -23.32 -35.48 80.75
CA LYS A 122 -22.10 -35.78 79.98
C LYS A 122 -22.43 -36.56 78.71
N GLN A 123 -23.28 -37.59 78.80
CA GLN A 123 -23.73 -38.35 77.63
C GLN A 123 -24.55 -37.49 76.66
N ALA A 124 -25.41 -36.61 77.16
CA ALA A 124 -26.18 -35.69 76.34
C ALA A 124 -25.27 -34.72 75.57
N ILE A 125 -24.27 -34.13 76.24
CA ILE A 125 -23.28 -33.24 75.59
C ILE A 125 -22.54 -33.96 74.47
N LEU A 126 -22.07 -35.19 74.69
CA LEU A 126 -21.40 -35.97 73.65
C LEU A 126 -22.32 -36.29 72.46
N LYS A 127 -23.60 -36.61 72.73
CA LYS A 127 -24.60 -36.82 71.68
C LYS A 127 -24.87 -35.54 70.89
N PHE A 128 -24.98 -34.39 71.56
CA PHE A 128 -25.17 -33.09 70.92
C PHE A 128 -23.97 -32.67 70.07
N ASP A 129 -22.75 -32.83 70.57
CA ASP A 129 -21.53 -32.53 69.81
C ASP A 129 -21.43 -33.42 68.55
N LYS A 130 -21.72 -34.73 68.70
CA LYS A 130 -21.80 -35.64 67.55
C LYS A 130 -22.87 -35.21 66.55
N PHE A 131 -24.06 -34.83 67.02
CA PHE A 131 -25.14 -34.34 66.17
C PHE A 131 -24.77 -33.05 65.42
N LEU A 132 -24.13 -32.08 66.10
CA LEU A 132 -23.67 -30.84 65.48
C LEU A 132 -22.64 -31.11 64.39
N LYS A 133 -21.63 -31.95 64.67
CA LYS A 133 -20.62 -32.35 63.68
C LYS A 133 -21.23 -33.04 62.47
N GLU A 134 -22.18 -33.95 62.67
CA GLU A 134 -22.90 -34.61 61.58
C GLU A 134 -23.77 -33.64 60.77
N ASN A 135 -24.45 -32.70 61.44
CA ASN A 135 -25.27 -31.69 60.78
C ASN A 135 -24.42 -30.73 59.95
N ASP A 136 -23.31 -30.22 60.51
CA ASP A 136 -22.36 -29.38 59.80
C ASP A 136 -21.72 -30.11 58.62
N ALA A 137 -21.42 -31.40 58.76
CA ALA A 137 -20.94 -32.23 57.66
C ALA A 137 -22.01 -32.45 56.57
N LYS A 138 -23.30 -32.56 56.93
CA LYS A 138 -24.42 -32.64 55.97
C LYS A 138 -24.62 -31.31 55.26
N ARG A 139 -24.64 -30.20 56.00
CA ARG A 139 -24.75 -28.83 55.47
C ARG A 139 -23.60 -28.52 54.52
N SER A 140 -22.37 -28.81 54.92
CA SER A 140 -21.18 -28.59 54.09
C SER A 140 -21.22 -29.41 52.80
N ARG A 141 -21.66 -30.68 52.85
CA ARG A 141 -21.86 -31.51 51.66
C ARG A 141 -22.95 -30.96 50.74
N ALA A 142 -24.10 -30.55 51.30
CA ALA A 142 -25.19 -29.97 50.53
C ALA A 142 -24.76 -28.66 49.84
N LEU A 143 -24.08 -27.77 50.55
CA LEU A 143 -23.55 -26.51 49.98
C LEU A 143 -22.52 -26.76 48.89
N ARG A 144 -21.61 -27.73 49.06
CA ARG A 144 -20.65 -28.10 48.00
C ARG A 144 -21.35 -28.64 46.76
N LYS A 145 -22.34 -29.51 46.93
CA LYS A 145 -23.12 -30.08 45.82
C LYS A 145 -23.91 -28.99 45.08
N ALA A 146 -24.62 -28.13 45.82
CA ALA A 146 -25.34 -27.00 45.23
C ALA A 146 -24.40 -26.03 44.51
N GLY A 147 -23.22 -25.74 45.08
CA GLY A 147 -22.21 -24.91 44.43
C GLY A 147 -21.63 -25.54 43.16
N GLN A 148 -21.42 -26.86 43.14
CA GLN A 148 -20.98 -27.58 41.93
C GLN A 148 -22.06 -27.58 40.85
N GLU A 149 -23.31 -27.88 41.20
CA GLU A 149 -24.45 -27.85 40.28
C GLU A 149 -24.65 -26.46 39.69
N GLN A 150 -24.58 -25.41 40.51
CA GLN A 150 -24.68 -24.04 40.03
C GLN A 150 -23.58 -23.70 39.03
N ARG A 151 -22.32 -24.08 39.30
CA ARG A 151 -21.19 -23.85 38.38
C ARG A 151 -21.37 -24.62 37.07
N GLN A 152 -21.84 -25.87 37.14
CA GLN A 152 -22.12 -26.67 35.94
C GLN A 152 -23.28 -26.07 35.13
N ALA A 153 -24.33 -25.59 35.80
CA ALA A 153 -25.45 -24.91 35.15
C ALA A 153 -25.02 -23.62 34.46
N THR A 154 -24.16 -22.80 35.09
CA THR A 154 -23.65 -21.57 34.45
C THR A 154 -22.73 -21.88 33.26
N GLN A 155 -21.87 -22.90 33.37
CA GLN A 155 -21.02 -23.34 32.26
C GLN A 155 -21.84 -23.83 31.07
N ARG A 156 -22.79 -24.74 31.29
CA ARG A 156 -23.69 -25.25 30.25
C ARG A 156 -24.57 -24.14 29.65
N GLY A 157 -25.02 -23.19 30.47
CA GLY A 157 -25.77 -22.02 30.02
C GLY A 157 -24.95 -21.15 29.06
N ALA A 158 -23.69 -20.85 29.41
CA ALA A 158 -22.79 -20.10 28.56
C ALA A 158 -22.48 -20.83 27.23
N GLU A 159 -22.25 -22.14 27.28
CA GLU A 159 -22.07 -22.97 26.07
C GLU A 159 -23.33 -22.97 25.20
N THR A 160 -24.52 -23.06 25.80
CA THR A 160 -25.79 -23.03 25.07
C THR A 160 -25.97 -21.71 24.33
N GLU A 161 -25.70 -20.57 24.99
CA GLU A 161 -25.77 -19.25 24.34
C GLU A 161 -24.72 -19.08 23.23
N ARG A 162 -23.50 -19.60 23.45
CA ARG A 162 -22.46 -19.60 22.40
C ARG A 162 -22.91 -20.39 21.16
N LEU A 163 -23.40 -21.62 21.36
CA LEU A 163 -23.89 -22.47 20.27
C LEU A 163 -25.11 -21.88 19.57
N ARG A 164 -26.03 -21.23 20.32
CA ARG A 164 -27.16 -20.48 19.73
C ARG A 164 -26.67 -19.35 18.83
N GLY A 165 -25.65 -18.61 19.26
CA GLY A 165 -25.00 -17.59 18.45
C GLY A 165 -24.38 -18.15 17.16
N GLU A 166 -23.64 -19.26 17.25
CA GLU A 166 -23.05 -19.94 16.09
C GLU A 166 -24.13 -20.42 15.09
N ILE A 167 -25.22 -21.03 15.59
CA ILE A 167 -26.35 -21.45 14.75
C ILE A 167 -26.98 -20.26 14.04
N ALA A 168 -27.22 -19.15 14.74
CA ALA A 168 -27.79 -17.95 14.14
C ALA A 168 -26.87 -17.40 13.02
N GLN A 169 -25.57 -17.34 13.26
CA GLN A 169 -24.60 -16.92 12.23
C GLN A 169 -24.63 -17.83 11.01
N LEU A 170 -24.62 -19.15 11.22
CA LEU A 170 -24.68 -20.14 10.12
C LEU A 170 -25.99 -20.04 9.33
N LEU A 171 -27.13 -19.81 10.00
CA LEU A 171 -28.41 -19.60 9.33
C LEU A 171 -28.39 -18.34 8.46
N THR A 172 -27.88 -17.22 8.97
CA THR A 172 -27.76 -16.00 8.15
C THR A 172 -26.81 -16.18 6.95
N ALA A 173 -25.71 -16.93 7.12
CA ALA A 173 -24.80 -17.25 6.04
C ALA A 173 -25.48 -18.14 4.98
N ARG A 174 -26.22 -19.16 5.42
CA ARG A 174 -27.03 -20.02 4.55
C ARG A 174 -28.04 -19.21 3.75
N GLU A 175 -28.79 -18.31 4.39
CA GLU A 175 -29.78 -17.47 3.70
C GLU A 175 -29.13 -16.56 2.65
N LYS A 176 -27.99 -15.94 2.97
CA LYS A 176 -27.22 -15.13 2.02
C LYS A 176 -26.79 -15.96 0.81
N LEU A 177 -26.27 -17.16 1.03
CA LEU A 177 -25.87 -18.07 -0.05
C LEU A 177 -27.07 -18.54 -0.86
N GLN A 178 -28.20 -18.85 -0.23
CA GLN A 178 -29.44 -19.23 -0.93
C GLN A 178 -29.98 -18.09 -1.80
N LYS A 179 -29.96 -16.84 -1.31
CA LYS A 179 -30.36 -15.67 -2.11
C LYS A 179 -29.44 -15.49 -3.32
N ARG A 180 -28.13 -15.61 -3.14
CA ARG A 180 -27.15 -15.55 -4.25
C ARG A 180 -27.40 -16.67 -5.25
N LEU A 181 -27.58 -17.90 -4.78
CA LEU A 181 -27.85 -19.05 -5.64
C LEU A 181 -29.15 -18.84 -6.42
N ALA A 182 -30.22 -18.37 -5.78
CA ALA A 182 -31.48 -18.05 -6.44
C ALA A 182 -31.33 -16.96 -7.51
N ALA A 183 -30.57 -15.90 -7.23
CA ALA A 183 -30.26 -14.86 -8.22
C ALA A 183 -29.49 -15.42 -9.43
N HIS A 184 -28.59 -16.40 -9.20
CA HIS A 184 -27.81 -17.03 -10.25
C HIS A 184 -28.52 -18.17 -10.98
N LYS A 185 -29.68 -18.67 -10.52
CA LYS A 185 -30.43 -19.76 -11.20
C LYS A 185 -30.82 -19.43 -12.64
N ILE A 186 -31.01 -18.15 -12.94
CA ILE A 186 -31.40 -17.67 -14.27
C ILE A 186 -30.38 -18.10 -15.35
N PHE A 187 -29.09 -18.17 -15.01
CA PHE A 187 -28.03 -18.51 -15.96
C PHE A 187 -28.05 -19.98 -16.42
N PRO A 188 -28.00 -21.00 -15.53
CA PRO A 188 -28.14 -22.39 -15.94
C PRO A 188 -29.50 -22.66 -16.58
N ASP A 189 -30.60 -22.05 -16.10
CA ASP A 189 -31.93 -22.22 -16.73
C ASP A 189 -31.94 -21.70 -18.18
N TYR A 190 -31.26 -20.57 -18.44
CA TYR A 190 -31.07 -20.06 -19.78
C TYR A 190 -30.19 -20.99 -20.64
N LEU A 191 -29.05 -21.43 -20.10
CA LEU A 191 -28.14 -22.34 -20.82
C LEU A 191 -28.79 -23.68 -21.13
N GLN A 192 -29.63 -24.19 -20.24
CA GLN A 192 -30.43 -25.39 -20.47
C GLN A 192 -31.37 -25.19 -21.66
N LYS A 193 -32.09 -24.07 -21.72
CA LYS A 193 -32.96 -23.72 -22.88
C LYS A 193 -32.18 -23.55 -24.18
N VAL A 194 -30.93 -23.10 -24.12
CA VAL A 194 -30.06 -22.99 -25.30
C VAL A 194 -29.63 -24.39 -25.76
N LEU A 195 -29.30 -25.27 -24.81
CA LEU A 195 -28.93 -26.66 -25.08
C LEU A 195 -30.11 -27.46 -25.67
N GLU A 196 -31.33 -27.27 -25.15
CA GLU A 196 -32.55 -27.85 -25.71
C GLU A 196 -32.83 -27.44 -27.17
N LYS A 197 -32.31 -26.29 -27.60
CA LYS A 197 -32.45 -25.80 -28.98
C LYS A 197 -31.28 -26.18 -29.88
N THR A 198 -30.16 -26.60 -29.28
CA THR A 198 -28.89 -26.79 -29.98
C THR A 198 -28.43 -28.22 -29.77
N ASP A 199 -28.78 -29.11 -30.70
CA ASP A 199 -28.43 -30.55 -30.63
C ASP A 199 -26.92 -30.85 -30.77
N GLN A 200 -26.07 -29.82 -30.78
CA GLN A 200 -24.63 -29.94 -31.02
C GLN A 200 -23.81 -30.22 -29.74
N PHE A 201 -24.40 -30.05 -28.55
CA PHE A 201 -23.71 -30.17 -27.27
C PHE A 201 -24.48 -31.09 -26.32
N GLN A 202 -23.77 -31.95 -25.60
CA GLN A 202 -24.39 -32.90 -24.66
C GLN A 202 -24.73 -32.22 -23.33
N ASP A 203 -23.80 -31.42 -22.80
CA ASP A 203 -23.94 -30.77 -21.50
C ASP A 203 -23.53 -29.29 -21.51
N ILE A 204 -24.04 -28.53 -20.53
CA ILE A 204 -23.69 -27.11 -20.34
C ILE A 204 -22.16 -26.88 -20.22
N PRO A 205 -21.37 -27.70 -19.49
CA PRO A 205 -19.92 -27.52 -19.43
C PRO A 205 -19.23 -27.68 -20.79
N GLU A 206 -19.70 -28.59 -21.65
CA GLU A 206 -19.16 -28.78 -23.00
C GLU A 206 -19.44 -27.54 -23.87
N LEU A 207 -20.66 -27.02 -23.81
CA LEU A 207 -21.05 -25.77 -24.47
C LEU A 207 -20.14 -24.61 -24.02
N LEU A 208 -19.94 -24.46 -22.71
CA LEU A 208 -19.07 -23.41 -22.14
C LEU A 208 -17.60 -23.61 -22.55
N ALA A 209 -17.09 -24.83 -22.55
CA ALA A 209 -15.73 -25.12 -22.98
C ALA A 209 -15.52 -24.75 -24.46
N ARG A 210 -16.49 -25.05 -25.33
CA ARG A 210 -16.45 -24.63 -26.74
C ARG A 210 -16.48 -23.13 -26.88
N PHE A 211 -17.35 -22.43 -26.14
CA PHE A 211 -17.38 -20.96 -26.15
C PHE A 211 -16.08 -20.35 -25.65
N GLN A 212 -15.48 -20.89 -24.58
CA GLN A 212 -14.18 -20.44 -24.08
C GLN A 212 -13.06 -20.66 -25.10
N ALA A 213 -13.05 -21.80 -25.79
CA ALA A 213 -12.11 -22.07 -26.87
C ALA A 213 -12.32 -21.09 -28.05
N LEU A 214 -13.57 -20.76 -28.39
CA LEU A 214 -13.86 -19.76 -29.42
C LEU A 214 -13.36 -18.36 -29.00
N LEU A 215 -13.62 -17.94 -27.77
CA LEU A 215 -13.12 -16.66 -27.25
C LEU A 215 -11.59 -16.59 -27.24
N SER A 216 -10.91 -17.66 -26.83
CA SER A 216 -9.45 -17.70 -26.84
C SER A 216 -8.89 -17.66 -28.26
N THR A 217 -9.51 -18.38 -29.20
CA THR A 217 -9.12 -18.33 -30.61
C THR A 217 -9.38 -16.96 -31.23
N GLN A 218 -10.49 -16.32 -30.91
CA GLN A 218 -10.80 -14.95 -31.36
C GLN A 218 -9.75 -13.96 -30.86
N ALA A 219 -9.38 -14.03 -29.58
CA ALA A 219 -8.34 -13.18 -29.01
C ALA A 219 -6.98 -13.40 -29.70
N ALA A 220 -6.60 -14.66 -29.96
CA ALA A 220 -5.37 -14.99 -30.67
C ALA A 220 -5.37 -14.50 -32.12
N LEU A 221 -6.51 -14.62 -32.82
CA LEU A 221 -6.66 -14.12 -34.19
C LEU A 221 -6.60 -12.60 -34.25
N ALA A 222 -7.25 -11.89 -33.32
CA ALA A 222 -7.19 -10.44 -33.23
C ALA A 222 -5.77 -9.94 -32.98
N GLN A 223 -5.02 -10.59 -32.08
CA GLN A 223 -3.60 -10.30 -31.85
C GLN A 223 -2.77 -10.52 -33.12
N ARG A 224 -2.95 -11.64 -33.82
CA ARG A 224 -2.24 -11.93 -35.06
C ARG A 224 -2.58 -10.91 -36.16
N GLU A 225 -3.83 -10.49 -36.25
CA GLU A 225 -4.28 -9.46 -37.20
C GLU A 225 -3.61 -8.11 -36.92
N LEU A 226 -3.50 -7.71 -35.65
CA LEU A 226 -2.78 -6.49 -35.27
C LEU A 226 -1.31 -6.54 -35.70
N VAL A 227 -0.60 -7.63 -35.37
CA VAL A 227 0.80 -7.81 -35.77
C VAL A 227 0.95 -7.80 -37.30
N ALA A 228 0.03 -8.46 -38.03
CA ALA A 228 0.05 -8.45 -39.48
C ALA A 228 -0.19 -7.05 -40.06
N ARG A 229 -1.10 -6.25 -39.46
CA ARG A 229 -1.34 -4.86 -39.84
C ARG A 229 -0.11 -4.00 -39.61
N GLU A 230 0.53 -4.11 -38.45
CA GLU A 230 1.77 -3.38 -38.15
C GLU A 230 2.87 -3.72 -39.17
N ALA A 231 3.06 -5.00 -39.49
CA ALA A 231 4.03 -5.42 -40.50
C ALA A 231 3.73 -4.85 -41.90
N VAL A 232 2.44 -4.75 -42.28
CA VAL A 232 2.03 -4.13 -43.56
C VAL A 232 2.31 -2.63 -43.55
N GLU A 233 2.02 -1.92 -42.46
CA GLU A 233 2.30 -0.50 -42.35
C GLU A 233 3.81 -0.21 -42.36
N GLU A 234 4.63 -1.05 -41.70
CA GLU A 234 6.09 -0.96 -41.80
C GLU A 234 6.59 -1.17 -43.24
N ALA A 235 6.06 -2.18 -43.94
CA ALA A 235 6.44 -2.44 -45.33
C ALA A 235 6.01 -1.28 -46.26
N ARG A 236 4.84 -0.68 -46.02
CA ARG A 236 4.37 0.52 -46.73
C ARG A 236 5.27 1.71 -46.48
N ALA A 237 5.64 1.97 -45.24
CA ALA A 237 6.56 3.06 -44.88
C ALA A 237 7.92 2.91 -45.57
N ARG A 238 8.50 1.69 -45.57
CA ARG A 238 9.76 1.41 -46.27
C ARG A 238 9.64 1.62 -47.78
N LEU A 239 8.52 1.22 -48.37
CA LEU A 239 8.28 1.39 -49.80
C LEU A 239 8.11 2.87 -50.18
N GLU A 240 7.45 3.66 -49.35
CA GLU A 240 7.31 5.10 -49.58
C GLU A 240 8.66 5.81 -49.47
N GLN A 241 9.46 5.48 -48.46
CA GLN A 241 10.84 5.98 -48.34
C GLN A 241 11.66 5.66 -49.60
N TYR A 242 11.62 4.42 -50.09
CA TYR A 242 12.32 4.04 -51.32
C TYR A 242 11.82 4.81 -52.55
N ARG A 243 10.51 5.06 -52.65
CA ARG A 243 9.93 5.87 -53.73
C ARG A 243 10.40 7.32 -53.68
N GLU A 244 10.43 7.92 -52.49
CA GLU A 244 10.93 9.28 -52.29
C GLU A 244 12.42 9.37 -52.65
N GLU A 245 13.24 8.44 -52.16
CA GLU A 245 14.67 8.37 -52.47
C GLU A 245 14.92 8.21 -53.97
N SER A 246 14.21 7.29 -54.64
CA SER A 246 14.31 7.10 -56.09
C SER A 246 13.81 8.32 -56.85
N GLY A 247 12.73 8.97 -56.40
CA GLY A 247 12.22 10.20 -57.00
C GLY A 247 13.25 11.34 -56.90
N ASN A 248 13.89 11.49 -55.74
CA ASN A 248 14.97 12.44 -55.53
C ASN A 248 16.18 12.16 -56.43
N GLN A 249 16.56 10.89 -56.61
CA GLN A 249 17.64 10.50 -57.53
C GLN A 249 17.31 10.86 -58.98
N ILE A 250 16.07 10.60 -59.43
CA ILE A 250 15.61 10.97 -60.77
C ILE A 250 15.65 12.49 -60.95
N LEU A 251 15.20 13.27 -59.96
CA LEU A 251 15.27 14.73 -60.00
C LEU A 251 16.72 15.23 -60.07
N GLN A 252 17.64 14.65 -59.29
CA GLN A 252 19.07 14.97 -59.34
C GLN A 252 19.67 14.68 -60.73
N GLN A 253 19.35 13.52 -61.31
CA GLN A 253 19.80 13.16 -62.66
C GLN A 253 19.21 14.09 -63.72
N ASN A 254 17.93 14.42 -63.65
CA ASN A 254 17.30 15.38 -64.57
C ASN A 254 17.93 16.77 -64.48
N ASN A 255 18.22 17.25 -63.26
CA ASN A 255 18.94 18.50 -63.08
C ASN A 255 20.33 18.45 -63.71
N ARG A 256 21.05 17.32 -63.58
CA ARG A 256 22.36 17.13 -64.22
C ARG A 256 22.26 17.10 -65.75
N VAL A 257 21.23 16.46 -66.30
CA VAL A 257 20.97 16.46 -67.75
C VAL A 257 20.70 17.88 -68.24
N ALA A 258 19.85 18.64 -67.54
CA ALA A 258 19.57 20.04 -67.88
C ALA A 258 20.82 20.92 -67.83
N GLU A 259 21.68 20.73 -66.82
CA GLU A 259 22.96 21.43 -66.71
C GLU A 259 23.91 21.12 -67.88
N LEU A 260 24.07 19.84 -68.22
CA LEU A 260 24.90 19.41 -69.34
C LEU A 260 24.36 19.91 -70.69
N GLN A 261 23.03 19.90 -70.87
CA GLN A 261 22.38 20.44 -72.05
C GLN A 261 22.67 21.94 -72.19
N ALA A 262 22.52 22.71 -71.11
CA ALA A 262 22.84 24.13 -71.10
C ALA A 262 24.32 24.41 -71.43
N GLN A 263 25.24 23.58 -70.93
CA GLN A 263 26.67 23.66 -71.28
C GLN A 263 26.90 23.35 -72.77
N MET A 264 26.24 22.33 -73.31
CA MET A 264 26.34 21.98 -74.73
C MET A 264 25.81 23.11 -75.61
N ASP A 265 24.63 23.66 -75.30
CA ASP A 265 24.01 24.75 -76.05
C ASP A 265 24.90 26.01 -76.03
N HIS A 266 25.56 26.29 -74.89
CA HIS A 266 26.54 27.38 -74.77
C HIS A 266 27.77 27.17 -75.66
N VAL A 267 28.32 25.95 -75.67
CA VAL A 267 29.45 25.61 -76.54
C VAL A 267 29.05 25.68 -78.01
N GLN A 268 27.88 25.15 -78.38
CA GLN A 268 27.35 25.23 -79.75
C GLN A 268 27.17 26.68 -80.20
N THR A 269 26.63 27.55 -79.35
CA THR A 269 26.50 28.98 -79.63
C THR A 269 27.85 29.62 -79.93
N LYS A 270 28.88 29.34 -79.12
CA LYS A 270 30.25 29.84 -79.37
C LYS A 270 30.85 29.30 -80.67
N VAL A 271 30.61 28.02 -80.97
CA VAL A 271 31.08 27.41 -82.23
C VAL A 271 30.45 28.14 -83.42
N LEU A 272 29.13 28.38 -83.40
CA LEU A 272 28.44 29.13 -84.44
C LEU A 272 28.98 30.57 -84.59
N GLU A 273 29.28 31.25 -83.49
CA GLU A 273 29.91 32.59 -83.52
C GLU A 273 31.30 32.56 -84.18
N LEU A 274 32.13 31.57 -83.85
CA LEU A 274 33.46 31.39 -84.45
C LEU A 274 33.37 31.01 -85.93
N GLU A 275 32.44 30.13 -86.31
CA GLU A 275 32.18 29.75 -87.69
C GLU A 275 31.73 30.97 -88.52
N SER A 276 30.80 31.78 -88.00
CA SER A 276 30.35 33.02 -88.65
C SER A 276 31.52 34.00 -88.85
N ASN A 277 32.36 34.17 -87.82
CA ASN A 277 33.57 34.99 -87.94
C ASN A 277 34.54 34.44 -88.98
N TRP A 278 34.75 33.12 -89.01
CA TRP A 278 35.58 32.45 -90.00
C TRP A 278 35.05 32.66 -91.43
N PHE A 279 33.74 32.46 -91.66
CA PHE A 279 33.10 32.73 -92.94
C PHE A 279 33.28 34.19 -93.37
N ARG A 280 33.17 35.15 -92.44
CA ARG A 280 33.42 36.56 -92.73
C ARG A 280 34.87 36.80 -93.15
N ILE A 281 35.85 36.21 -92.45
CA ILE A 281 37.27 36.30 -92.81
C ILE A 281 37.51 35.67 -94.18
N GLN A 282 36.96 34.49 -94.43
CA GLN A 282 37.09 33.77 -95.69
C GLN A 282 36.49 34.56 -96.87
N ASN A 283 35.27 35.08 -96.72
CA ASN A 283 34.63 35.92 -97.74
C ASN A 283 35.42 37.21 -97.98
N THR A 284 35.94 37.83 -96.91
CA THR A 284 36.81 39.01 -97.04
C THR A 284 38.09 38.67 -97.81
N ALA A 285 38.74 37.55 -97.49
CA ALA A 285 39.94 37.09 -98.17
C ALA A 285 39.66 36.75 -99.64
N ALA A 286 38.55 36.08 -99.95
CA ALA A 286 38.11 35.80 -101.31
C ALA A 286 37.86 37.09 -102.11
N HIS A 287 37.17 38.08 -101.50
CA HIS A 287 36.96 39.40 -102.11
C HIS A 287 38.27 40.12 -102.37
N LYS A 288 39.19 40.16 -101.40
CA LYS A 288 40.53 40.77 -101.56
C LYS A 288 41.35 40.07 -102.63
N THR A 289 41.25 38.74 -102.72
CA THR A 289 41.93 37.95 -103.77
C THR A 289 41.35 38.26 -105.14
N LEU A 290 40.03 38.41 -105.26
CA LEU A 290 39.36 38.81 -106.50
C LEU A 290 39.74 40.24 -106.91
N GLU A 291 39.69 41.21 -105.98
CA GLU A 291 40.13 42.60 -106.21
C GLU A 291 41.58 42.65 -106.69
N LEU A 292 42.49 41.93 -106.02
CA LEU A 292 43.88 41.81 -106.47
C LEU A 292 43.95 41.22 -107.87
N GLY A 293 43.23 40.13 -108.16
CA GLY A 293 43.18 39.55 -109.50
C GLY A 293 42.68 40.53 -110.57
N GLN A 294 41.66 41.33 -110.26
CA GLN A 294 41.13 42.37 -111.15
C GLN A 294 42.15 43.50 -111.38
N ILE A 295 42.81 43.98 -110.33
CA ILE A 295 43.88 45.00 -110.43
C ILE A 295 45.02 44.45 -111.29
N LYS A 296 45.46 43.21 -111.04
CA LYS A 296 46.50 42.54 -111.85
C LYS A 296 46.11 42.47 -113.32
N LEU A 297 44.86 42.08 -113.61
CA LEU A 297 44.37 42.01 -114.98
C LEU A 297 44.24 43.39 -115.66
N ALA A 298 43.76 44.41 -114.93
CA ALA A 298 43.67 45.78 -115.44
C ALA A 298 45.05 46.37 -115.73
N ALA A 299 46.02 46.19 -114.82
CA ALA A 299 47.42 46.58 -115.01
C ALA A 299 48.01 45.90 -116.26
N LEU A 300 47.82 44.58 -116.39
CA LEU A 300 48.27 43.81 -117.54
C LEU A 300 47.62 44.29 -118.85
N ASN A 301 46.31 44.58 -118.84
CA ASN A 301 45.59 45.10 -120.01
C ASN A 301 46.12 46.49 -120.43
N LEU A 302 46.34 47.41 -119.47
CA LEU A 302 46.90 48.73 -119.73
C LEU A 302 48.33 48.63 -120.27
N PHE A 303 49.16 47.77 -119.68
CA PHE A 303 50.51 47.48 -120.15
C PHE A 303 50.52 46.95 -121.58
N GLN A 304 49.62 46.00 -121.89
CA GLN A 304 49.47 45.51 -123.26
C GLN A 304 49.06 46.61 -124.25
N MET A 305 48.19 47.54 -123.85
CA MET A 305 47.83 48.69 -124.70
C MET A 305 49.03 49.62 -124.94
N VAL A 306 49.80 49.93 -123.91
CA VAL A 306 51.02 50.74 -124.00
C VAL A 306 52.08 50.05 -124.88
N ALA A 307 52.29 48.75 -124.69
CA ALA A 307 53.19 47.95 -125.50
C ALA A 307 52.77 47.96 -126.98
N LYS A 308 51.47 47.87 -127.27
CA LYS A 308 50.92 48.00 -128.64
C LYS A 308 51.17 49.39 -129.23
N TYR A 309 51.00 50.46 -128.45
CA TYR A 309 51.19 51.84 -128.92
C TYR A 309 52.66 52.16 -129.22
N LYS A 310 53.58 51.75 -128.34
CA LYS A 310 55.02 52.00 -128.51
C LYS A 310 55.69 51.11 -129.58
N LYS A 311 55.02 50.09 -130.15
CA LYS A 311 55.59 49.12 -131.10
C LYS A 311 56.96 48.55 -130.64
N VAL A 312 57.15 48.34 -129.34
CA VAL A 312 58.34 47.71 -128.76
C VAL A 312 57.96 46.34 -128.17
N PRO A 313 58.73 45.26 -128.42
CA PRO A 313 58.52 43.98 -127.73
C PRO A 313 58.98 44.11 -126.27
N THR A 314 58.06 43.90 -125.34
CA THR A 314 58.27 44.05 -123.89
C THR A 314 58.77 42.77 -123.23
N GLY A 315 59.91 42.85 -122.52
CA GLY A 315 60.50 41.76 -121.73
C GLY A 315 60.07 41.75 -120.25
N VAL A 316 58.86 42.21 -119.92
CA VAL A 316 58.37 42.25 -118.53
C VAL A 316 57.57 40.97 -118.21
N PRO A 317 57.86 40.25 -117.10
CA PRO A 317 57.14 39.04 -116.72
C PRO A 317 55.64 39.25 -116.46
N LEU A 318 54.84 38.22 -116.75
CA LEU A 318 53.37 38.27 -116.59
C LEU A 318 52.90 38.46 -115.13
N ASP A 319 53.69 37.99 -114.16
CA ASP A 319 53.31 38.00 -112.74
C ASP A 319 53.81 39.25 -111.97
N ASP A 320 54.63 40.09 -112.59
CA ASP A 320 55.19 41.29 -111.96
C ASP A 320 54.37 42.54 -112.32
N THR A 321 53.35 42.81 -111.51
CA THR A 321 52.46 43.95 -111.74
C THR A 321 53.11 45.31 -111.54
N ASP A 322 54.10 45.40 -110.66
CA ASP A 322 54.76 46.67 -110.36
C ASP A 322 55.57 47.11 -111.58
N ALA A 323 56.34 46.19 -112.16
CA ALA A 323 57.07 46.44 -113.40
C ALA A 323 56.14 46.74 -114.60
N GLN A 324 54.95 46.13 -114.67
CA GLN A 324 53.95 46.43 -115.71
C GLN A 324 53.38 47.85 -115.57
N LEU A 325 53.05 48.28 -114.35
CA LEU A 325 52.55 49.62 -114.09
C LEU A 325 53.64 50.69 -114.27
N ASP A 326 54.89 50.42 -113.89
CA ASP A 326 56.03 51.32 -114.13
C ASP A 326 56.21 51.62 -115.62
N ALA A 327 56.08 50.60 -116.48
CA ALA A 327 56.15 50.77 -117.92
C ALA A 327 54.96 51.57 -118.50
N VAL A 328 53.75 51.38 -117.94
CA VAL A 328 52.57 52.19 -118.28
C VAL A 328 52.79 53.64 -117.86
N GLN A 329 53.29 53.87 -116.64
CA GLN A 329 53.58 55.19 -116.10
C GLN A 329 54.61 55.92 -116.97
N LEU A 330 55.71 55.26 -117.34
CA LEU A 330 56.73 55.84 -118.22
C LEU A 330 56.12 56.27 -119.56
N CYS A 331 55.24 55.46 -120.14
CA CYS A 331 54.54 55.83 -121.38
C CYS A 331 53.56 57.00 -121.22
N ILE A 332 52.83 57.07 -120.10
CA ILE A 332 51.93 58.18 -119.84
C ILE A 332 52.73 59.47 -119.65
N VAL A 333 53.84 59.44 -118.90
CA VAL A 333 54.75 60.58 -118.74
C VAL A 333 55.32 61.02 -120.09
N ASP A 334 55.80 60.08 -120.91
CA ASP A 334 56.27 60.40 -122.26
C ASP A 334 55.18 61.07 -123.12
N LEU A 335 53.94 60.57 -123.05
CA LEU A 335 52.80 61.17 -123.78
C LEU A 335 52.42 62.55 -123.24
N ILE A 336 52.50 62.77 -121.93
CA ILE A 336 52.29 64.08 -121.31
C ILE A 336 53.39 65.05 -121.73
N ASP A 337 54.65 64.60 -121.79
CA ASP A 337 55.76 65.41 -122.25
C ASP A 337 55.63 65.76 -123.74
N ILE A 338 55.18 64.81 -124.58
CA ILE A 338 54.84 65.08 -125.99
C ILE A 338 53.71 66.12 -126.07
N LEU A 339 52.64 66.00 -125.28
CA LEU A 339 51.54 66.97 -125.26
C LEU A 339 51.96 68.33 -124.69
N ALA A 340 52.85 68.38 -123.71
CA ALA A 340 53.42 69.61 -123.16
C ALA A 340 54.34 70.31 -124.19
N ASN A 341 55.02 69.54 -125.04
CA ASN A 341 55.79 70.04 -126.17
C ASN A 341 54.88 70.53 -127.31
N PHE A 342 53.75 69.88 -127.57
CA PHE A 342 52.72 70.36 -128.52
C PHE A 342 52.00 71.63 -128.05
N ARG A 343 51.77 71.80 -126.74
CA ARG A 343 51.19 73.04 -126.17
C ARG A 343 52.12 74.25 -126.26
N LYS A 344 53.40 74.08 -126.59
CA LYS A 344 54.36 75.18 -126.82
C LYS A 344 54.41 75.65 -128.29
N SER A 345 53.71 74.99 -129.22
CA SER A 345 53.85 75.23 -130.67
C SER A 345 52.57 75.70 -131.40
N GLU A 346 51.55 76.23 -130.72
CA GLU A 346 50.43 76.94 -131.38
C GLU A 346 49.85 78.10 -130.54
N PRO A 347 49.48 79.26 -131.15
CA PRO A 347 49.06 80.48 -130.46
C PRO A 347 47.53 80.66 -130.32
N THR A 348 47.14 81.19 -129.16
CA THR A 348 45.94 81.96 -128.76
C THR A 348 44.68 82.00 -129.67
N ARG A 349 43.57 81.45 -129.16
CA ARG A 349 42.20 82.04 -129.19
C ARG A 349 41.41 81.60 -127.94
N VAL A 350 41.22 82.49 -126.97
CA VAL A 350 40.04 83.35 -126.72
C VAL A 350 38.85 82.59 -126.10
N SER A 351 38.47 83.12 -124.95
CA SER A 351 37.54 82.68 -123.92
C SER A 351 36.04 82.80 -124.26
N GLN A 352 35.25 82.14 -123.39
CA GLN A 352 33.84 82.36 -122.99
C GLN A 352 32.76 81.44 -123.61
N PRO A 353 31.60 81.24 -122.95
CA PRO A 353 31.29 81.21 -121.51
C PRO A 353 30.38 80.02 -121.07
N ASP A 354 30.32 79.78 -119.75
CA ASP A 354 29.29 79.02 -118.99
C ASP A 354 27.84 79.38 -119.38
N PRO A 355 26.80 78.52 -119.20
CA PRO A 355 26.20 78.33 -117.87
C PRO A 355 25.33 77.06 -117.57
N ARG A 356 25.27 76.71 -116.27
CA ARG A 356 24.07 76.33 -115.46
C ARG A 356 23.32 75.03 -115.86
N THR A 357 22.62 74.26 -115.02
CA THR A 357 21.98 74.40 -113.70
C THR A 357 21.59 72.99 -113.26
N ALA A 358 21.80 72.63 -111.98
CA ALA A 358 20.75 72.37 -110.99
C ALA A 358 19.66 71.32 -111.32
N SER A 359 19.55 70.30 -110.46
CA SER A 359 18.34 69.88 -109.70
C SER A 359 18.66 68.51 -109.10
N GLN A 360 18.92 68.35 -107.79
CA GLN A 360 17.95 68.32 -106.68
C GLN A 360 16.71 67.45 -106.95
N SER A 361 16.56 66.44 -106.09
CA SER A 361 15.35 66.02 -105.33
C SER A 361 15.32 64.50 -105.23
N GLU A 362 15.58 63.93 -104.05
CA GLU A 362 14.63 63.73 -102.93
C GLU A 362 13.53 62.71 -103.24
N ALA A 363 13.56 61.59 -102.49
CA ALA A 363 12.46 61.06 -101.67
C ALA A 363 12.86 59.64 -101.23
N SER A 364 13.18 59.41 -99.96
CA SER A 364 12.22 59.03 -98.92
C SER A 364 11.26 57.94 -99.36
N ILE A 365 11.39 56.76 -98.76
CA ILE A 365 10.27 55.99 -98.19
C ILE A 365 10.82 55.14 -97.03
N GLN A 366 10.17 55.28 -95.90
CA GLN A 366 10.34 54.56 -94.65
C GLN A 366 9.67 53.17 -94.71
N HIS A 367 10.37 52.19 -94.11
CA HIS A 367 9.87 51.09 -93.25
C HIS A 367 8.83 50.06 -93.76
N PRO A 368 8.60 48.94 -93.03
CA PRO A 368 9.29 48.40 -91.83
C PRO A 368 9.65 46.90 -91.95
N GLY A 369 10.40 46.42 -90.95
CA GLY A 369 10.59 45.01 -90.58
C GLY A 369 10.99 44.93 -89.12
#